data_AF-D3RWB5-F1
#
_entry.id   AF-D3RWB5-F1
#
_cell.length_a   1.000
_cell.length_b   1.000
_cell.length_c   1.000
_cell.angle_alpha   90.00
_cell.angle_beta   90.00
_cell.angle_gamma   90.00
#
_symmetry.space_group_name_H-M   'P 1'
#
loop_
_entity.id
_entity.type
_entity.pdbx_description
1 polymer ?
#
loop_
_entity_poly.entity_id
_entity_poly.type
_entity_poly.pdbx_seq_one_letter_code
_entity_poly.pdbx_strand_id
1 'polypeptide(L)'
;MDHATSQKPANPYTNPIWRQWILGGHHSGARLLQDLALNLYNARAWPKVDMADIARLSSDHWECAQAMLLDYRQHGENNRQFIALCEKVAEAREQELK
;
A
#
# COMPACT_ATOMS: atom_id res chain seq x y z
N MET A 1 26.63 -17.24 17.21
CA MET A 1 25.55 -18.15 16.79
C MET A 1 24.29 -17.33 16.73
N ASP A 2 23.69 -17.40 15.55
CA ASP A 2 22.52 -16.68 15.06
C ASP A 2 21.35 -16.66 16.03
N HIS A 3 20.61 -15.55 16.04
CA HIS A 3 19.19 -15.54 15.67
C HIS A 3 18.85 -14.12 15.27
N ALA A 4 19.15 -13.77 14.02
CA ALA A 4 18.39 -12.74 13.34
C ALA A 4 16.95 -13.21 13.35
N THR A 5 16.11 -12.61 14.19
CA THR A 5 14.66 -12.80 14.13
C THR A 5 14.25 -12.29 12.76
N SER A 6 14.16 -13.21 11.79
CA SER A 6 13.60 -12.94 10.48
C SER A 6 12.12 -12.69 10.71
N GLN A 7 11.82 -11.46 11.13
CA GLN A 7 10.46 -11.02 11.37
C GLN A 7 9.83 -11.00 10.00
N LYS A 8 9.06 -12.06 9.71
CA LYS A 8 8.27 -12.19 8.50
C LYS A 8 7.58 -10.84 8.29
N PRO A 9 7.78 -10.14 7.16
CA PRO A 9 7.21 -8.82 6.99
C PRO A 9 5.72 -8.93 7.28
N ALA A 10 5.25 -8.13 8.24
CA ALA A 10 3.84 -8.14 8.62
C ALA A 10 3.03 -7.92 7.33
N ASN A 11 2.09 -8.83 7.03
CA ASN A 11 1.30 -8.70 5.81
C ASN A 11 0.59 -7.35 5.86
N PRO A 12 0.88 -6.44 4.91
CA PRO A 12 0.53 -5.04 5.05
C PRO A 12 -0.98 -4.80 5.08
N TYR A 13 -1.75 -5.76 4.57
CA TYR A 13 -3.21 -5.70 4.47
C TYR A 13 -3.93 -6.30 5.68
N THR A 14 -3.20 -6.98 6.57
CA THR A 14 -3.69 -7.54 7.84
C THR A 14 -3.28 -6.73 9.07
N ASN A 15 -2.28 -5.85 8.95
CA ASN A 15 -1.96 -4.90 10.01
C ASN A 15 -3.11 -3.86 10.10
N PRO A 16 -3.80 -3.74 11.26
CA PRO A 16 -4.99 -2.89 11.37
C PRO A 16 -4.69 -1.41 11.14
N ILE A 17 -3.52 -0.93 11.57
CA ILE A 17 -3.11 0.48 11.45
C ILE A 17 -2.83 0.79 9.97
N TRP A 18 -2.02 -0.03 9.32
CA TRP A 18 -1.66 0.17 7.92
C TRP A 18 -2.86 0.03 6.98
N ARG A 19 -3.72 -0.95 7.26
CA ARG A 19 -4.99 -1.11 6.55
C ARG A 19 -5.86 0.14 6.68
N GLN A 20 -5.94 0.73 7.88
CA GLN A 20 -6.68 1.97 8.10
C GLN A 20 -6.07 3.14 7.31
N TRP A 21 -4.75 3.26 7.26
CA TRP A 21 -4.10 4.30 6.46
C TRP A 21 -4.43 4.16 4.96
N ILE A 22 -4.27 2.96 4.39
CA ILE A 22 -4.48 2.76 2.95
C ILE A 22 -5.96 2.93 2.58
N LEU A 23 -6.88 2.43 3.40
CA LEU A 23 -8.32 2.59 3.14
C LEU A 23 -8.80 4.03 3.36
N GLY A 24 -8.31 4.69 4.41
CA GLY A 24 -8.81 6.00 4.83
C GLY A 24 -8.19 7.18 4.08
N GLY A 25 -6.91 7.12 3.72
CA GLY A 25 -6.24 8.20 2.98
C GLY A 25 -6.29 9.58 3.67
N HIS A 26 -6.54 9.65 4.98
CA HIS A 26 -6.96 10.88 5.68
C HIS A 26 -5.85 11.94 5.85
N HIS A 27 -4.58 11.57 5.67
CA HIS A 27 -3.44 12.47 5.74
C HIS A 27 -2.45 12.17 4.61
N SER A 28 -1.51 13.10 4.36
CA SER A 28 -0.60 13.05 3.20
C SER A 28 0.12 11.71 3.03
N GLY A 29 0.71 11.16 4.11
CA GLY A 29 1.38 9.87 4.06
C GLY A 29 0.44 8.70 3.72
N ALA A 30 -0.75 8.67 4.34
CA ALA A 30 -1.77 7.66 4.04
C ALA A 30 -2.31 7.78 2.60
N ARG A 31 -2.43 9.01 2.09
CA ARG A 31 -2.85 9.26 0.70
C ARG A 31 -1.81 8.76 -0.30
N LEU A 32 -0.52 8.98 -0.03
CA LEU A 32 0.57 8.45 -0.85
C LEU A 32 0.60 6.91 -0.82
N LEU A 33 0.34 6.27 0.32
CA LEU A 33 0.20 4.81 0.41
C LEU A 33 -1.01 4.30 -0.40
N GLN A 34 -2.11 5.04 -0.37
CA GLN A 34 -3.31 4.74 -1.14
C GLN A 34 -3.05 4.84 -2.64
N ASP A 35 -2.39 5.91 -3.09
CA ASP A 35 -2.00 6.10 -4.48
C ASP A 35 -1.03 4.99 -4.92
N LEU A 36 -0.05 4.63 -4.08
CA LEU A 36 0.85 3.49 -4.31
C LEU A 36 0.07 2.17 -4.49
N ALA A 37 -0.89 1.88 -3.61
CA ALA A 37 -1.72 0.67 -3.71
C ALA A 37 -2.44 0.60 -5.06
N LEU A 38 -3.08 1.69 -5.47
CA LEU A 38 -3.81 1.77 -6.73
C LEU A 38 -2.91 1.69 -7.95
N ASN A 39 -1.72 2.29 -7.89
CA ASN A 39 -0.75 2.20 -8.98
C ASN A 39 -0.23 0.77 -9.16
N LEU A 40 0.07 0.06 -8.06
CA LEU A 40 0.44 -1.35 -8.12
C LEU A 40 -0.69 -2.22 -8.67
N TYR A 41 -1.94 -1.91 -8.31
CA TYR A 41 -3.12 -2.65 -8.77
C TYR A 41 -3.43 -2.42 -10.25
N ASN A 42 -3.39 -1.17 -10.72
CA ASN A 42 -3.65 -0.81 -12.10
C ASN A 42 -3.02 0.55 -12.44
N ALA A 43 -1.73 0.53 -12.77
CA ALA A 43 -0.97 1.73 -13.11
C ALA A 43 -1.54 2.52 -14.30
N ARG A 44 -2.28 1.86 -15.20
CA ARG A 44 -2.90 2.52 -16.37
C ARG A 44 -4.08 3.39 -15.94
N ALA A 45 -4.91 2.92 -15.01
CA ALA A 45 -6.01 3.70 -14.47
C ALA A 45 -5.52 4.72 -13.42
N TRP A 46 -4.47 4.37 -12.67
CA TRP A 46 -3.96 5.16 -11.55
C TRP A 46 -2.46 5.48 -11.72
N PRO A 47 -2.09 6.33 -12.70
CA PRO A 47 -0.69 6.60 -13.00
C PRO A 47 -0.01 7.56 -11.99
N LYS A 48 -0.79 8.19 -11.11
CA LYS A 48 -0.34 9.28 -10.23
C LYS A 48 0.36 8.75 -8.97
N VAL A 49 1.57 8.21 -9.13
CA VAL A 49 2.48 7.95 -8.02
C VAL A 49 3.87 8.47 -8.38
N ASP A 50 4.37 9.42 -7.59
CA ASP A 50 5.76 9.84 -7.67
C ASP A 50 6.58 9.09 -6.62
N MET A 51 7.52 8.26 -7.09
CA MET A 51 8.40 7.50 -6.20
C MET A 51 9.32 8.39 -5.37
N ALA A 52 9.58 9.64 -5.80
CA ALA A 52 10.30 10.62 -5.00
C ALA A 52 9.50 11.06 -3.77
N ASP A 53 8.18 11.12 -3.87
CA ASP A 53 7.30 11.41 -2.73
C ASP A 53 7.16 10.21 -1.80
N ILE A 54 7.15 8.99 -2.34
CA ILE A 54 7.19 7.75 -1.54
C ILE A 54 8.49 7.68 -0.73
N ALA A 55 9.63 8.10 -1.29
CA ALA A 55 10.92 8.15 -0.59
C ALA A 55 10.99 9.18 0.55
N ARG A 56 10.01 10.11 0.63
CA ARG A 56 9.91 11.15 1.68
C ARG A 56 8.91 10.81 2.78
N LEU A 57 8.29 9.62 2.72
CA LEU A 57 7.39 9.14 3.76
C LEU A 57 8.10 9.09 5.12
N SER A 58 7.35 9.30 6.21
CA SER A 58 7.88 9.03 7.55
C SER A 58 8.22 7.55 7.71
N SER A 59 9.06 7.20 8.68
CA SER A 59 9.51 5.82 8.92
C SER A 59 8.36 4.80 8.93
N ASP A 60 7.29 5.05 9.69
CA ASP A 60 6.16 4.13 9.79
C ASP A 60 5.40 3.94 8.45
N HIS A 61 5.24 5.01 7.67
CA HIS A 61 4.60 4.92 6.35
C HIS A 61 5.53 4.26 5.34
N TRP A 62 6.83 4.53 5.43
CA TRP A 62 7.84 3.88 4.59
C TRP A 62 7.88 2.37 4.84
N GLU A 63 7.80 1.92 6.09
CA GLU A 63 7.69 0.49 6.43
C GLU A 63 6.47 -0.15 5.77
N CYS A 64 5.32 0.52 5.79
CA CYS A 64 4.11 0.06 5.10
C CYS A 64 4.31 -0.01 3.57
N ALA A 65 4.87 1.05 2.96
CA ALA A 65 5.15 1.11 1.53
C ALA A 65 6.11 0.00 1.10
N GLN A 66 7.18 -0.22 1.86
CA GLN A 66 8.15 -1.27 1.60
C GLN A 66 7.52 -2.66 1.70
N ALA A 67 6.68 -2.90 2.71
CA ALA A 67 5.96 -4.16 2.85
C ALA A 67 5.01 -4.42 1.66
N MET A 68 4.31 -3.39 1.17
CA MET A 68 3.47 -3.51 -0.03
C MET A 68 4.28 -3.83 -1.29
N LEU A 69 5.39 -3.13 -1.52
CA LEU A 69 6.26 -3.35 -2.67
C LEU A 69 6.88 -4.76 -2.66
N LEU A 70 7.32 -5.23 -1.49
CA LEU A 70 7.88 -6.57 -1.34
C LEU A 70 6.83 -7.67 -1.56
N ASP A 71 5.63 -7.49 -0.99
CA ASP A 71 4.52 -8.42 -1.18
C ASP A 71 4.08 -8.48 -2.65
N TYR A 72 3.91 -7.33 -3.29
CA TYR A 72 3.57 -7.26 -4.71
C TYR A 72 4.67 -7.86 -5.60
N ARG A 73 5.95 -7.65 -5.27
CA ARG A 73 7.05 -8.32 -5.98
C ARG A 73 6.98 -9.85 -5.85
N GLN A 74 6.59 -10.36 -4.68
CA GLN A 74 6.57 -11.80 -4.41
C GLN A 74 5.31 -12.51 -4.94
N HIS A 75 4.17 -11.84 -4.88
CA HIS A 75 2.86 -12.44 -5.15
C HIS A 75 2.11 -11.78 -6.30
N GLY A 76 2.42 -10.52 -6.62
CA GLY A 76 1.71 -9.71 -7.59
C GLY A 76 0.20 -9.67 -7.31
N GLU A 77 -0.58 -9.73 -8.37
CA GLU A 77 -2.05 -9.76 -8.30
C GLU A 77 -2.61 -11.09 -7.74
N ASN A 78 -1.79 -12.12 -7.51
CA ASN A 78 -2.27 -13.37 -6.90
C ASN A 78 -2.61 -13.21 -5.42
N ASN A 79 -2.19 -12.12 -4.78
CA ASN A 79 -2.58 -11.81 -3.41
C ASN A 79 -4.03 -11.30 -3.37
N ARG A 80 -4.98 -12.18 -3.05
CA ARG A 80 -6.41 -11.83 -2.96
C ARG A 80 -6.71 -10.73 -1.94
N GLN A 81 -5.93 -10.61 -0.87
CA GLN A 81 -6.15 -9.58 0.15
C GLN A 81 -5.73 -8.20 -0.36
N PHE A 82 -4.65 -8.14 -1.14
CA PHE A 82 -4.22 -6.94 -1.87
C PHE A 82 -5.30 -6.49 -2.86
N ILE A 83 -5.76 -7.41 -3.72
CA ILE A 83 -6.79 -7.12 -4.72
C ILE A 83 -8.06 -6.58 -4.05
N ALA A 84 -8.60 -7.28 -3.06
CA ALA A 84 -9.83 -6.87 -2.37
C ALA A 84 -9.68 -5.54 -1.61
N LEU A 85 -8.47 -5.18 -1.20
CA LEU A 85 -8.21 -3.87 -0.59
C LEU A 85 -8.18 -2.77 -1.67
N CYS A 86 -7.49 -3.01 -2.79
CA CYS A 86 -7.39 -2.04 -3.87
C CYS A 86 -8.73 -1.77 -4.55
N GLU A 87 -9.59 -2.79 -4.71
CA GLU A 87 -10.94 -2.63 -5.24
C GLU A 87 -11.77 -1.67 -4.36
N LYS A 88 -11.72 -1.82 -3.03
CA LYS A 88 -12.42 -0.92 -2.10
C LYS A 88 -11.90 0.52 -2.18
N VAL A 89 -10.58 0.67 -2.29
CA VAL A 89 -9.96 1.98 -2.45
C VAL A 89 -10.37 2.61 -3.78
N ALA A 90 -10.31 1.85 -4.87
CA ALA A 90 -10.67 2.33 -6.21
C ALA A 90 -12.13 2.79 -6.24
N GLU A 91 -13.06 1.98 -5.71
CA GLU A 91 -14.47 2.33 -5.61
C GLU A 91 -14.67 3.65 -4.84
N ALA A 92 -14.04 3.80 -3.67
CA ALA A 92 -14.13 5.03 -2.89
C ALA A 92 -13.58 6.25 -3.65
N ARG A 93 -12.44 6.10 -4.33
CA ARG A 93 -11.79 7.18 -5.09
C ARG A 93 -12.56 7.57 -6.34
N GLU A 94 -13.20 6.61 -7.00
CA GLU A 94 -14.09 6.89 -8.13
C GLU A 94 -15.35 7.64 -7.70
N GLN A 95 -15.85 7.40 -6.48
CA GLN A 95 -16.98 8.15 -5.92
C GLN A 95 -16.58 9.59 -5.56
N GLU A 96 -15.36 9.84 -5.08
CA GLU A 96 -14.84 11.20 -4.80
C GLU A 96 -14.69 12.07 -6.06
N LEU A 97 -14.49 11.44 -7.22
CA LEU A 97 -14.26 12.11 -8.50
C LEU A 97 -15.55 12.43 -9.27
N LYS A 98 -16.70 11.96 -8.79
CA LYS A 98 -18.03 12.24 -9.35
C LYS A 98 -18.64 13.47 -8.70
#